data_AF-A0A1E5PYR0-F1
#
_entry.id   AF-A0A1E5PYR0-F1
#
_cell.length_a   1.000
_cell.length_b   1.000
_cell.length_c   1.000
_cell.angle_alpha   90.00
_cell.angle_beta   90.00
_cell.angle_gamma   90.00
#
_symmetry.space_group_name_H-M   'P 1'
#
loop_
_entity.id
_entity.type
_entity.pdbx_description
1 polymer ?
#
loop_
_entity_poly.entity_id
_entity_poly.type
_entity_poly.pdbx_seq_one_letter_code
_entity_poly.pdbx_strand_id
1 'polypeptide(L)'
;MSQSTEHQEPSAGPRRDVSDLFAGGRLTAIPRKAARREQLLAHLTQTLFAADREYTEPEVNDALRTVHEDCSALRRYLITSGHLTRTRDGSSYRRAATTR
;
A
#
# COMPACT_ATOMS: atom_id res chain seq x y z
N MET A 1 -1.40 40.78 -16.85
CA MET A 1 -1.96 40.42 -15.54
C MET A 1 -3.16 39.53 -15.83
N SER A 2 -2.95 38.20 -15.83
CA SER A 2 -3.19 37.31 -14.68
C SER A 2 -4.61 36.75 -14.71
N GLN A 3 -4.85 35.73 -15.52
CA GLN A 3 -5.98 34.80 -15.41
C GLN A 3 -5.57 33.55 -16.21
N SER A 4 -5.71 32.30 -15.78
CA SER A 4 -6.03 31.65 -14.53
C SER A 4 -5.51 30.24 -14.76
N THR A 5 -4.73 29.68 -13.83
CA THR A 5 -4.29 28.29 -13.95
C THR A 5 -5.52 27.41 -13.73
N GLU A 6 -6.12 26.97 -14.82
CA GLU A 6 -7.11 25.91 -14.85
C GLU A 6 -6.37 24.60 -14.52
N HIS A 7 -6.13 24.37 -13.22
CA HIS A 7 -5.81 23.03 -12.72
C HIS A 7 -7.09 22.23 -12.79
N GLN A 8 -7.34 21.66 -13.97
CA GLN A 8 -8.37 20.67 -14.17
C GLN A 8 -7.92 19.39 -13.44
N GLU A 9 -8.32 19.29 -12.16
CA GLU A 9 -8.20 18.04 -11.42
C GLU A 9 -9.13 17.00 -12.07
N PRO A 10 -8.62 15.81 -12.46
CA PRO A 10 -9.43 14.85 -13.16
C PRO A 10 -10.51 14.30 -12.23
N SER A 11 -11.75 14.63 -12.57
CA SER A 11 -12.96 14.02 -12.05
C SER A 11 -12.99 12.51 -12.36
N ALA A 12 -12.40 11.71 -11.47
CA ALA A 12 -12.68 10.27 -11.40
C ALA A 12 -13.84 10.09 -10.41
N GLY A 13 -15.02 9.70 -10.89
CA GLY A 13 -16.19 9.37 -10.05
C GLY A 13 -15.82 8.43 -8.91
N PRO A 14 -16.60 8.35 -7.81
CA PRO A 14 -16.10 8.02 -6.46
C PRO A 14 -15.40 6.67 -6.43
N ARG A 15 -14.12 6.66 -6.80
CA ARG A 15 -13.15 5.66 -6.38
C ARG A 15 -13.14 5.88 -4.89
N ARG A 16 -13.80 4.99 -4.16
CA ARG A 16 -13.82 5.04 -2.71
C ARG A 16 -12.37 4.97 -2.30
N ASP A 17 -11.85 6.14 -1.93
CA ASP A 17 -10.46 6.31 -1.62
C ASP A 17 -10.16 5.41 -0.43
N VAL A 18 -9.04 4.69 -0.51
CA VAL A 18 -8.62 3.83 0.60
C VAL A 18 -8.39 4.64 1.87
N SER A 19 -8.21 5.96 1.75
CA SER A 19 -8.19 6.96 2.80
C SER A 19 -9.33 6.82 3.82
N ASP A 20 -10.53 6.38 3.40
CA ASP A 20 -11.67 6.14 4.30
C ASP A 20 -11.44 4.95 5.26
N LEU A 21 -10.50 4.06 4.95
CA LEU A 21 -10.07 2.97 5.84
C LEU A 21 -9.11 3.44 6.93
N PHE A 22 -8.54 4.64 6.78
CA PHE A 22 -7.61 5.23 7.73
C PHE A 22 -8.33 6.25 8.61
N ALA A 23 -8.18 6.13 9.92
CA ALA A 23 -8.63 7.15 10.88
C ALA A 23 -7.42 7.66 11.65
N GLY A 24 -7.17 8.97 11.59
CA GLY A 24 -6.02 9.59 12.25
C GLY A 24 -4.67 9.05 11.79
N GLY A 25 -4.57 8.59 10.53
CA GLY A 25 -3.33 8.07 9.95
C GLY A 25 -3.03 6.58 10.20
N ARG A 26 -3.90 5.86 10.93
CA ARG A 26 -3.79 4.41 11.09
C ARG A 26 -4.93 3.68 10.39
N LEU A 27 -4.63 2.50 9.89
CA LEU A 27 -5.63 1.60 9.33
C LEU A 27 -6.56 1.15 10.48
N THR A 28 -7.86 1.41 10.34
CA THR A 28 -8.85 1.07 11.37
C THR A 28 -9.23 -0.40 11.35
N ALA A 29 -9.34 -0.98 10.16
CA ALA A 29 -9.69 -2.38 9.97
C ALA A 29 -9.26 -2.87 8.59
N ILE A 30 -8.83 -4.13 8.53
CA ILE A 30 -8.58 -4.81 7.27
C ILE A 30 -9.93 -5.13 6.61
N PRO A 31 -10.21 -4.59 5.41
CA PRO A 31 -11.49 -4.82 4.75
C PRO A 31 -11.67 -6.29 4.36
N ARG A 32 -12.87 -6.82 4.61
CA ARG A 32 -13.24 -8.21 4.26
C ARG A 32 -13.39 -8.45 2.75
N LYS A 33 -13.76 -7.41 2.00
CA LYS A 33 -13.97 -7.52 0.54
C LYS A 33 -12.62 -7.58 -0.17
N ALA A 34 -12.38 -8.64 -0.95
CA ALA A 34 -11.13 -8.83 -1.69
C ALA A 34 -10.75 -7.61 -2.53
N ALA A 35 -11.67 -7.06 -3.32
CA ALA A 35 -11.40 -5.87 -4.15
C ALA A 35 -10.95 -4.64 -3.33
N ARG A 36 -11.55 -4.42 -2.15
CA ARG A 36 -11.17 -3.30 -1.28
C ARG A 36 -9.83 -3.57 -0.57
N ARG A 37 -9.59 -4.83 -0.20
CA ARG A 37 -8.30 -5.27 0.35
C ARG A 37 -7.18 -5.07 -0.67
N GLU A 38 -7.38 -5.44 -1.93
CA GLU A 38 -6.40 -5.22 -2.99
C GLU A 38 -6.07 -3.73 -3.17
N GLN A 39 -7.08 -2.86 -3.17
CA GLN A 39 -6.85 -1.41 -3.23
C GLN A 39 -6.02 -0.91 -2.04
N LEU A 40 -6.38 -1.35 -0.82
CA LEU A 40 -5.62 -1.02 0.38
C LEU A 40 -4.17 -1.50 0.27
N LEU A 41 -3.95 -2.77 -0.09
CA LEU A 41 -2.63 -3.36 -0.23
C LEU A 41 -1.79 -2.62 -1.28
N ALA A 42 -2.36 -2.32 -2.45
CA ALA A 42 -1.69 -1.55 -3.49
C ALA A 42 -1.29 -0.15 -3.00
N HIS A 43 -2.14 0.51 -2.21
CA HIS A 43 -1.84 1.81 -1.65
C HIS A 43 -0.75 1.74 -0.58
N LEU A 44 -0.83 0.79 0.36
CA LEU A 44 0.23 0.54 1.35
C LEU A 44 1.56 0.27 0.66
N THR A 45 1.54 -0.55 -0.39
CA THR A 45 2.74 -0.88 -1.14
C THR A 45 3.36 0.32 -1.82
N GLN A 46 2.56 1.20 -2.43
CA GLN A 46 3.07 2.41 -3.07
C GLN A 46 3.56 3.46 -2.06
N THR A 47 2.93 3.53 -0.89
CA THR A 47 3.21 4.54 0.14
C THR A 47 4.42 4.15 1.00
N LEU A 48 4.53 2.88 1.38
CA LEU A 48 5.55 2.39 2.31
C LEU A 48 6.80 1.85 1.61
N PHE A 49 6.66 1.32 0.39
CA PHE A 49 7.76 0.63 -0.29
C PHE A 49 8.06 1.26 -1.65
N ALA A 50 9.30 1.68 -1.84
CA ALA A 50 9.82 2.06 -3.16
C ALA A 50 9.96 0.84 -4.09
N ALA A 51 9.78 1.03 -5.40
CA ALA A 51 9.92 -0.03 -6.40
C ALA A 51 11.37 -0.52 -6.55
N ASP A 52 12.32 0.40 -6.42
CA ASP A 52 13.73 0.17 -6.71
C ASP A 52 14.55 -0.16 -5.45
N ARG A 53 13.87 -0.48 -4.35
CA ARG A 53 14.51 -0.77 -3.07
C ARG A 53 14.11 -2.14 -2.55
N GLU A 54 15.11 -2.86 -2.06
CA GLU A 54 14.91 -4.04 -1.25
C GLU A 54 14.83 -3.66 0.22
N TYR A 55 13.93 -4.32 0.93
CA TYR A 55 13.67 -4.14 2.35
C TYR A 55 13.90 -5.46 3.06
N THR A 56 14.54 -5.41 4.21
CA THR A 56 14.66 -6.58 5.08
C THR A 56 13.35 -6.86 5.80
N GLU A 57 13.18 -8.08 6.32
CA GLU A 57 12.06 -8.43 7.19
C GLU A 57 11.75 -7.39 8.29
N PRO A 58 12.74 -6.94 9.10
CA PRO A 58 12.50 -5.93 10.13
C PRO A 58 12.08 -4.57 9.57
N GLU A 59 12.65 -4.13 8.44
CA GLU A 59 12.23 -2.87 7.79
C GLU A 59 10.78 -2.94 7.31
N VAL A 60 10.37 -4.06 6.70
CA VAL A 60 8.98 -4.28 6.30
C VAL A 60 8.06 -4.27 7.51
N ASN A 61 8.44 -4.96 8.58
CA ASN A 61 7.64 -5.01 9.80
C ASN A 61 7.49 -3.63 10.43
N ASP A 62 8.57 -2.82 10.46
CA ASP A 62 8.55 -1.46 11.00
C ASP A 62 7.67 -0.53 10.16
N ALA A 63 7.84 -0.55 8.83
CA ALA A 63 7.01 0.22 7.91
C ALA A 63 5.52 -0.11 8.07
N LEU A 64 5.17 -1.39 8.16
CA LEU A 64 3.78 -1.80 8.38
C LEU A 64 3.25 -1.40 9.76
N ARG A 65 4.12 -1.37 10.79
CA ARG A 65 3.74 -1.01 12.17
C ARG A 65 3.32 0.45 12.29
N THR A 66 3.82 1.31 11.41
CA THR A 66 3.36 2.70 11.32
C THR A 66 1.87 2.80 11.00
N VAL A 67 1.35 1.80 10.27
CA VAL A 67 -0.04 1.78 9.78
C VAL A 67 -0.97 0.92 10.64
N HIS A 68 -0.52 -0.27 11.05
CA HIS A 68 -1.33 -1.23 11.81
C HIS A 68 -0.44 -2.15 12.66
N GLU A 69 -0.92 -2.57 13.83
CA GLU A 69 -0.17 -3.48 14.74
C GLU A 69 0.04 -4.89 14.17
N ASP A 70 -0.95 -5.43 13.46
CA ASP A 70 -0.87 -6.69 12.69
C ASP A 70 0.00 -6.62 11.41
N CYS A 71 1.27 -6.20 11.54
CA CYS A 71 2.24 -6.21 10.45
C CYS A 71 2.36 -7.58 9.79
N SER A 72 2.32 -8.65 10.59
CA SER A 72 2.42 -10.04 10.11
C SER A 72 1.27 -10.41 9.17
N ALA A 73 0.04 -9.98 9.47
CA ALA A 73 -1.12 -10.24 8.62
C ALA A 73 -1.02 -9.43 7.32
N LEU A 74 -0.69 -8.13 7.42
CA LEU A 74 -0.50 -7.26 6.26
C LEU A 74 0.59 -7.80 5.33
N ARG A 75 1.75 -8.16 5.89
CA ARG A 75 2.85 -8.76 5.12
C ARG A 75 2.41 -10.03 4.39
N ARG A 76 1.67 -10.91 5.08
CA ARG A 76 1.13 -12.12 4.44
C ARG A 76 0.19 -11.78 3.29
N TYR A 77 -0.70 -10.81 3.46
CA TYR A 77 -1.60 -10.38 2.40
C TYR A 77 -0.85 -9.75 1.23
N LEU A 78 0.14 -8.90 1.48
CA LEU A 78 0.98 -8.28 0.46
C LEU A 78 1.70 -9.31 -0.41
N ILE A 79 2.21 -10.39 0.19
CA ILE A 79 2.85 -11.49 -0.54
C ILE A 79 1.81 -12.33 -1.28
N THR A 80 0.72 -12.70 -0.61
CA THR A 80 -0.31 -13.60 -1.17
C THR A 80 -1.02 -12.95 -2.36
N SER A 81 -1.25 -11.64 -2.30
CA SER A 81 -1.85 -10.85 -3.38
C SER A 81 -0.83 -10.45 -4.46
N GLY A 82 0.46 -10.73 -4.27
CA GLY A 82 1.50 -10.44 -5.26
C GLY A 82 1.94 -8.96 -5.33
N HIS A 83 1.70 -8.16 -4.29
CA HIS A 83 2.19 -6.76 -4.20
C HIS A 83 3.63 -6.69 -3.68
N LEU A 84 4.00 -7.60 -2.78
CA LEU A 84 5.38 -7.81 -2.33
C LEU A 84 5.86 -9.18 -2.78
N THR A 85 7.13 -9.25 -3.16
CA THR A 85 7.84 -10.52 -3.37
C THR A 85 8.94 -10.64 -2.35
N ARG A 86 9.21 -11.87 -1.89
CA ARG A 86 10.32 -12.16 -0.98
C ARG A 86 11.36 -13.03 -1.68
N THR A 87 12.61 -12.93 -1.24
CA THR A 87 13.66 -13.88 -1.63
C THR A 87 13.36 -15.27 -1.06
N ARG A 88 13.96 -16.31 -1.66
CA ARG A 88 13.74 -17.71 -1.25
C ARG A 88 14.14 -17.94 0.20
N ASP A 89 15.19 -17.26 0.64
CA ASP A 89 15.72 -17.26 2.00
C ASP A 89 14.87 -16.45 2.99
N GLY A 90 13.88 -15.67 2.50
CA GLY A 90 12.99 -14.86 3.34
C GLY A 90 13.63 -13.61 3.94
N SER A 91 14.91 -13.37 3.67
CA SER A 91 15.69 -12.26 4.23
C SER A 91 15.34 -10.90 3.63
N SER A 92 14.91 -10.88 2.36
CA SER A 92 14.66 -9.65 1.62
C SER A 92 13.30 -9.67 0.96
N TYR A 93 12.67 -8.51 0.94
CA TYR A 93 11.38 -8.20 0.38
C TYR A 93 11.55 -7.07 -0.62
N ARG A 94 10.86 -7.16 -1.74
CA ARG A 94 10.83 -6.09 -2.74
C ARG A 94 9.43 -5.91 -3.26
N ARG A 95 9.15 -4.71 -3.75
CA ARG A 95 7.90 -4.45 -4.47
C ARG A 95 7.82 -5.37 -5.68
N ALA A 96 6.72 -6.09 -5.82
CA ALA A 96 6.48 -6.77 -7.07
C ALA A 96 6.35 -5.69 -8.15
N ALA A 97 7.10 -5.83 -9.24
CA ALA A 97 6.77 -5.11 -10.45
C ALA A 97 5.40 -5.63 -10.88
N THR A 98 4.32 -4.95 -10.47
CA THR A 98 3.01 -5.14 -11.08
C THR A 98 3.26 -4.83 -12.55
N THR A 99 3.42 -5.90 -13.34
CA THR A 99 3.37 -5.80 -14.78
C THR A 99 1.92 -5.42 -15.04
N ARG A 100 1.70 -4.15 -15.34
CA ARG A 100 0.39 -3.64 -15.72
C ARG A 100 0.18 -3.89 -17.20
#